data_AF-A0A350UTJ5-F1
#
_entry.id   AF-A0A350UTJ5-F1
#
_cell.length_a   1.000
_cell.length_b   1.000
_cell.length_c   1.000
_cell.angle_alpha   90.00
_cell.angle_beta   90.00
_cell.angle_gamma   90.00
#
_symmetry.space_group_name_H-M   'P 1'
#
loop_
_entity.id
_entity.type
_entity.pdbx_description
1 polymer ?
#
loop_
_entity_poly.entity_id
_entity_poly.type
_entity_poly.pdbx_seq_one_letter_code
_entity_poly.pdbx_strand_id
1 'polypeptide(L)'
;ADPKLEEHLDYLSRLVEKNRGENHLDYYDMSLMLRLIQLKHGGLPNKEGGIIALDHLVIDEAQDFGPVEFAIMVDAVQDKRHLTIVGDVSQKILFARKFIGWDNILNNLEIKKDDLIQLEVSFRCTVPIMNLARKIEGRNDPIPFGRPGNAITWHRATDQNDYLETLASWTENLLKKDPYKLVALICRYPRQAMELKEELEAMISHEVRVGHRDQFSFEPGVIVSNIHQVKGLEFDAVALIEPSEESYPGKQSESRNMLYVGVTRAEDDLLVIGRNSFSTVFPR
;
A
#
# COMPACT_ATOMS: atom_id res chain seq x y z
N ALA A 1 -2.71 -36.00 7.11
CA ALA A 1 -3.20 -34.64 6.80
C ALA A 1 -2.15 -33.66 7.28
N ASP A 2 -1.99 -32.50 6.62
CA ASP A 2 -1.13 -31.42 7.13
C ASP A 2 -1.69 -30.97 8.49
N PRO A 3 -0.96 -31.12 9.61
CA PRO A 3 -1.45 -30.77 10.95
C PRO A 3 -1.97 -29.32 11.05
N LYS A 4 -1.40 -28.42 10.23
CA LYS A 4 -1.86 -27.02 10.15
C LYS A 4 -3.23 -26.88 9.50
N LEU A 5 -3.60 -27.79 8.60
CA LEU A 5 -4.88 -27.75 7.92
C LEU A 5 -6.03 -28.04 8.88
N GLU A 6 -5.89 -29.04 9.75
CA GLU A 6 -6.93 -29.38 10.75
C GLU A 6 -7.10 -28.24 11.77
N GLU A 7 -6.01 -27.65 12.25
CA GLU A 7 -6.04 -26.49 13.15
C GLU A 7 -6.71 -25.27 12.49
N HIS A 8 -6.38 -24.97 11.23
CA HIS A 8 -7.01 -23.89 10.48
C HIS A 8 -8.51 -24.14 10.26
N LEU A 9 -8.91 -25.39 9.96
CA LEU A 9 -10.32 -25.74 9.74
C LEU A 9 -11.14 -25.65 11.03
N ASP A 10 -10.60 -26.08 12.17
CA ASP A 10 -11.25 -25.93 13.48
C ASP A 10 -11.41 -24.44 13.85
N TYR A 11 -10.37 -23.63 13.63
CA TYR A 11 -10.45 -22.18 13.80
C TYR A 11 -11.54 -21.55 12.93
N LEU A 12 -11.56 -21.87 11.63
CA LEU A 12 -12.56 -21.36 10.69
C LEU A 12 -13.97 -21.80 11.07
N SER A 13 -14.16 -23.05 11.51
CA SER A 13 -15.46 -23.56 11.94
C SER A 13 -16.00 -22.76 13.14
N ARG A 14 -15.16 -22.50 14.14
CA ARG A 14 -15.55 -21.69 15.31
C ARG A 14 -15.87 -20.25 14.93
N LEU A 15 -15.10 -19.67 14.01
CA LEU A 15 -15.34 -18.33 13.51
C LEU A 15 -16.69 -18.24 12.78
N VAL A 16 -17.01 -19.22 11.94
CA VAL A 16 -18.29 -19.33 11.22
C VAL A 16 -19.45 -19.47 12.19
N GLU A 17 -19.35 -20.34 13.21
CA GLU A 17 -20.41 -20.49 14.22
C GLU A 17 -20.64 -19.20 15.01
N LYS A 18 -19.57 -18.50 15.39
CA LYS A 18 -19.66 -17.19 16.05
C LYS A 18 -20.38 -16.17 15.17
N ASN A 19 -19.92 -16.01 13.93
CA ASN A 19 -20.51 -15.08 12.95
C ASN A 19 -21.99 -15.39 12.72
N ARG A 20 -22.36 -16.68 12.65
CA ARG A 20 -23.75 -17.13 12.53
C ARG A 20 -24.60 -16.74 13.74
N GLY A 21 -24.07 -16.89 14.96
CA GLY A 21 -24.76 -16.48 16.18
C GLY A 21 -25.04 -14.97 16.26
N GLU A 22 -24.17 -14.17 15.65
CA GLU A 22 -24.27 -12.70 15.61
C GLU A 22 -25.01 -12.17 14.37
N ASN A 23 -25.52 -13.06 13.49
CA ASN A 23 -26.06 -12.71 12.15
C ASN A 23 -25.09 -11.83 11.33
N HIS A 24 -23.78 -12.07 11.48
CA HIS A 24 -22.73 -11.37 10.79
C HIS A 24 -22.22 -12.21 9.62
N LEU A 25 -22.05 -11.59 8.45
CA LEU A 25 -21.35 -12.19 7.32
C LEU A 25 -19.90 -11.76 7.39
N ASP A 26 -18.97 -12.70 7.22
CA ASP A 26 -17.57 -12.34 7.11
C ASP A 26 -17.34 -11.50 5.85
N TYR A 27 -16.46 -10.51 5.95
CA TYR A 27 -16.15 -9.64 4.81
C TYR A 27 -15.62 -10.42 3.60
N TYR A 28 -14.90 -11.53 3.79
CA TYR A 28 -14.42 -12.38 2.70
C TYR A 28 -15.56 -13.16 2.03
N ASP A 29 -16.58 -13.56 2.80
CA ASP A 29 -17.76 -14.26 2.29
C ASP A 29 -18.63 -13.37 1.40
N MET A 30 -18.58 -12.05 1.58
CA MET A 30 -19.36 -11.09 0.79
C MET A 30 -19.06 -11.22 -0.71
N SER A 31 -17.80 -11.44 -1.09
CA SER A 31 -17.41 -11.64 -2.50
C SER A 31 -18.05 -12.91 -3.07
N LEU A 32 -18.04 -14.00 -2.31
CA LEU A 32 -18.65 -15.28 -2.71
C LEU A 32 -20.16 -15.15 -2.85
N MET A 33 -20.82 -14.51 -1.88
CA MET A 33 -22.25 -14.25 -1.93
C MET A 33 -22.64 -13.41 -3.15
N LEU A 34 -21.89 -12.34 -3.42
CA LEU A 34 -22.13 -11.48 -4.58
C LEU A 34 -21.95 -12.25 -5.90
N ARG A 35 -20.94 -13.12 -5.98
CA ARG A 35 -20.74 -13.99 -7.14
C ARG A 35 -21.90 -14.97 -7.34
N LEU A 36 -22.40 -15.57 -6.25
CA LEU A 36 -23.55 -16.49 -6.31
C LEU A 36 -24.82 -15.78 -6.80
N ILE A 37 -25.08 -14.56 -6.31
CA ILE A 37 -26.18 -13.72 -6.78
C ILE A 37 -26.02 -13.43 -8.27
N GLN A 38 -24.84 -13.00 -8.70
CA GLN A 38 -24.56 -12.72 -10.11
C GLN A 38 -24.84 -13.93 -11.01
N LEU A 39 -24.37 -15.11 -10.64
CA LEU A 39 -24.59 -16.34 -11.40
C LEU A 39 -26.06 -16.76 -11.41
N LYS A 40 -26.76 -16.64 -10.28
CA LYS A 40 -28.18 -17.02 -10.16
C LYS A 40 -29.10 -16.14 -11.00
N HIS A 41 -28.78 -14.85 -11.09
CA HIS A 41 -29.62 -13.87 -11.77
C HIS A 41 -29.15 -13.53 -13.19
N GLY A 42 -28.02 -14.09 -13.64
CA GLY A 42 -27.43 -13.79 -14.95
C GLY A 42 -26.70 -12.43 -15.02
N GLY A 43 -26.43 -11.82 -13.86
CA GLY A 43 -25.71 -10.56 -13.72
C GLY A 43 -25.96 -9.92 -12.35
N LEU A 44 -25.29 -8.79 -12.07
CA LEU A 44 -25.43 -8.09 -10.79
C LEU A 44 -26.79 -7.38 -10.72
N PRO A 45 -27.53 -7.46 -9.59
CA PRO A 45 -28.82 -6.79 -9.48
C PRO A 45 -28.64 -5.27 -9.41
N ASN A 46 -29.50 -4.53 -10.12
CA ASN A 46 -29.60 -3.08 -10.00
C ASN A 46 -30.64 -2.69 -8.92
N LYS A 47 -30.76 -1.39 -8.61
CA LYS A 47 -31.70 -0.89 -7.58
C LYS A 47 -33.18 -1.12 -7.91
N GLU A 48 -33.50 -1.44 -9.17
CA GLU A 48 -34.85 -1.60 -9.69
C GLU A 48 -35.22 -3.09 -9.91
N GLY A 49 -34.35 -4.02 -9.51
CA GLY A 49 -34.57 -5.47 -9.67
C GLY A 49 -34.20 -6.02 -11.06
N GLY A 50 -33.63 -5.20 -11.94
CA GLY A 50 -33.00 -5.63 -13.19
C GLY A 50 -31.52 -5.98 -12.99
N ILE A 51 -30.79 -6.12 -14.10
CA ILE A 51 -29.36 -6.43 -14.11
C ILE A 51 -28.56 -5.17 -14.46
N ILE A 52 -27.45 -4.94 -13.75
CA ILE A 52 -26.44 -3.94 -14.10
C ILE A 52 -25.71 -4.43 -15.35
N ALA A 53 -25.68 -3.60 -16.37
CA ALA A 53 -24.83 -3.78 -17.53
C ALA A 53 -23.92 -2.55 -17.65
N LEU A 54 -22.61 -2.77 -17.53
CA LEU A 54 -21.62 -1.70 -17.68
C LEU A 54 -21.11 -1.68 -19.12
N ASP A 55 -21.13 -0.51 -19.73
CA ASP A 55 -20.51 -0.29 -21.03
C ASP A 55 -18.98 -0.33 -20.93
N HIS A 56 -18.42 0.21 -19.85
CA HIS A 56 -16.98 0.25 -19.61
C HIS A 56 -16.68 0.15 -18.10
N LEU A 57 -15.57 -0.50 -17.75
CA LEU A 57 -15.11 -0.61 -16.37
C LEU A 57 -13.61 -0.33 -16.27
N VAL A 58 -13.25 0.53 -15.34
CA VAL A 58 -11.86 0.77 -14.93
C VAL A 58 -11.63 0.05 -13.60
N ILE A 59 -10.62 -0.82 -13.56
CA ILE A 59 -10.16 -1.49 -12.35
C ILE A 59 -8.78 -0.90 -12.03
N ASP A 60 -8.75 -0.02 -11.04
CA ASP A 60 -7.50 0.51 -10.48
C ASP A 60 -7.03 -0.37 -9.31
N GLU A 61 -5.73 -0.36 -9.02
CA GLU A 61 -5.09 -1.19 -7.99
C GLU A 61 -5.46 -2.69 -8.08
N ALA A 62 -5.47 -3.21 -9.31
CA ALA A 62 -5.81 -4.58 -9.69
C ALA A 62 -5.19 -5.66 -8.77
N GLN A 63 -3.99 -5.42 -8.26
CA GLN A 63 -3.28 -6.33 -7.35
C GLN A 63 -3.99 -6.56 -6.00
N ASP A 64 -4.94 -5.71 -5.60
CA ASP A 64 -5.69 -5.84 -4.35
C ASP A 64 -6.96 -6.70 -4.48
N PHE A 65 -7.31 -7.14 -5.70
CA PHE A 65 -8.46 -8.00 -5.94
C PHE A 65 -8.05 -9.47 -6.07
N GLY A 66 -8.88 -10.35 -5.49
CA GLY A 66 -8.75 -11.78 -5.65
C GLY A 66 -9.48 -12.30 -6.89
N PRO A 67 -9.38 -13.61 -7.17
CA PRO A 67 -9.98 -14.22 -8.35
C PRO A 67 -11.50 -14.03 -8.42
N VAL A 68 -12.18 -14.13 -7.27
CA VAL A 68 -13.64 -14.04 -7.18
C VAL A 68 -14.08 -12.62 -7.47
N GLU A 69 -13.42 -11.62 -6.87
CA GLU A 69 -13.72 -10.22 -7.15
C GLU A 69 -13.48 -9.87 -8.62
N PHE A 70 -12.38 -10.35 -9.22
CA PHE A 70 -12.14 -10.18 -10.66
C PHE A 70 -13.24 -10.79 -11.52
N ALA A 71 -13.67 -12.02 -11.24
CA ALA A 71 -14.74 -12.68 -11.99
C ALA A 71 -16.05 -11.87 -11.91
N ILE A 72 -16.36 -11.32 -10.73
CA ILE A 72 -17.55 -10.45 -10.56
C ILE A 72 -17.46 -9.21 -11.44
N MET A 73 -16.32 -8.50 -11.37
CA MET A 73 -16.10 -7.26 -12.10
C MET A 73 -16.11 -7.46 -13.63
N VAL A 74 -15.40 -8.48 -14.11
CA VAL A 74 -15.31 -8.80 -15.54
C VAL A 74 -16.66 -9.19 -16.12
N ASP A 75 -17.42 -10.04 -15.41
CA ASP A 75 -18.73 -10.50 -15.89
C ASP A 75 -19.85 -9.45 -15.72
N ALA A 76 -19.54 -8.28 -15.14
CA ALA A 76 -20.47 -7.14 -15.10
C ALA A 76 -20.37 -6.23 -16.34
N VAL A 77 -19.37 -6.44 -17.20
CA VAL A 77 -19.16 -5.67 -18.43
C VAL A 77 -19.68 -6.47 -19.63
N GLN A 78 -20.45 -5.81 -20.51
CA GLN A 78 -21.03 -6.48 -21.67
C GLN A 78 -19.98 -6.94 -22.68
N ASP A 79 -18.92 -6.15 -22.84
CA ASP A 79 -17.81 -6.40 -23.76
C ASP A 79 -16.47 -6.26 -23.03
N LYS A 80 -15.69 -7.34 -22.99
CA LYS A 80 -14.39 -7.37 -22.32
C LYS A 80 -13.37 -6.39 -22.92
N ARG A 81 -13.59 -5.90 -24.15
CA ARG A 81 -12.77 -4.85 -24.79
C ARG A 81 -12.93 -3.48 -24.13
N HIS A 82 -13.92 -3.32 -23.27
CA HIS A 82 -14.16 -2.09 -22.51
C HIS A 82 -13.69 -2.20 -21.05
N LEU A 83 -12.67 -3.03 -20.83
CA LEU A 83 -11.97 -3.13 -19.55
C LEU A 83 -10.65 -2.35 -19.61
N THR A 84 -10.42 -1.49 -18.64
CA THR A 84 -9.11 -0.90 -18.36
C THR A 84 -8.65 -1.39 -17.01
N ILE A 85 -7.56 -2.16 -16.95
CA ILE A 85 -7.04 -2.74 -15.71
C ILE A 85 -5.65 -2.17 -15.45
N VAL A 86 -5.48 -1.53 -14.29
CA VAL A 86 -4.25 -0.84 -13.88
C VAL A 86 -3.83 -1.37 -12.50
N GLY A 87 -2.53 -1.53 -12.27
CA GLY A 87 -2.03 -1.92 -10.96
C GLY A 87 -0.52 -2.15 -10.91
N ASP A 88 0.01 -2.22 -9.70
CA ASP A 88 1.43 -2.48 -9.42
C ASP A 88 1.56 -3.58 -8.36
N VAL A 89 2.07 -4.74 -8.76
CA VAL A 89 2.20 -5.90 -7.86
C VAL A 89 3.13 -5.61 -6.67
N SER A 90 4.11 -4.72 -6.84
CA SER A 90 5.03 -4.32 -5.78
C SER A 90 4.34 -3.45 -4.71
N GLN A 91 3.18 -2.85 -5.04
CA GLN A 91 2.34 -2.11 -4.08
C GLN A 91 1.30 -2.99 -3.38
N LYS A 92 1.29 -4.30 -3.61
CA LYS A 92 0.41 -5.22 -2.90
C LYS A 92 0.88 -5.37 -1.46
N ILE A 93 0.13 -4.82 -0.50
CA ILE A 93 0.40 -4.95 0.94
C ILE A 93 -0.71 -5.72 1.68
N LEU A 94 -1.84 -5.99 1.01
CA LEU A 94 -2.92 -6.82 1.53
C LEU A 94 -2.77 -8.25 0.98
N PHE A 95 -2.17 -9.13 1.79
CA PHE A 95 -1.82 -10.49 1.39
C PHE A 95 -2.92 -11.53 1.60
N ALA A 96 -3.97 -11.19 2.37
CA ALA A 96 -5.14 -12.06 2.55
C ALA A 96 -5.83 -12.38 1.22
N ARG A 97 -5.77 -11.46 0.25
CA ARG A 97 -6.24 -11.68 -1.12
C ARG A 97 -5.09 -12.13 -1.99
N LYS A 98 -5.24 -13.24 -2.71
CA LYS A 98 -4.25 -13.66 -3.69
C LYS A 98 -4.51 -12.98 -5.03
N PHE A 99 -3.59 -12.12 -5.45
CA PHE A 99 -3.63 -11.59 -6.82
C PHE A 99 -3.41 -12.76 -7.79
N ILE A 100 -4.25 -12.87 -8.81
CA ILE A 100 -4.15 -13.97 -9.78
C ILE A 100 -2.95 -13.82 -10.71
N GLY A 101 -2.34 -12.65 -10.78
CA GLY A 101 -1.22 -12.36 -11.67
C GLY A 101 -1.68 -11.93 -13.05
N TRP A 102 -0.88 -11.06 -13.69
CA TRP A 102 -1.20 -10.48 -14.99
C TRP A 102 -1.39 -11.52 -16.09
N ASP A 103 -0.54 -12.56 -16.14
CA ASP A 103 -0.66 -13.61 -17.16
C ASP A 103 -2.02 -14.34 -17.08
N ASN A 104 -2.51 -14.62 -15.86
CA ASN A 104 -3.82 -15.25 -15.69
C ASN A 104 -4.98 -14.32 -16.05
N ILE A 105 -4.84 -13.01 -15.77
CA ILE A 105 -5.82 -12.00 -16.21
C ILE A 105 -5.90 -11.99 -17.74
N LEU A 106 -4.76 -11.87 -18.42
CA LEU A 106 -4.69 -11.84 -19.88
C LEU A 106 -5.29 -13.10 -20.51
N ASN A 107 -4.92 -14.28 -19.99
CA ASN A 107 -5.44 -15.56 -20.46
C ASN A 107 -6.97 -15.69 -20.28
N ASN A 108 -7.51 -15.29 -19.12
CA ASN A 108 -8.95 -15.39 -18.83
C ASN A 108 -9.80 -14.39 -19.62
N LEU A 109 -9.20 -13.26 -20.00
CA LEU A 109 -9.84 -12.22 -20.80
C LEU A 109 -9.62 -12.41 -22.30
N GLU A 110 -8.81 -13.41 -22.71
CA GLU A 110 -8.38 -13.62 -24.10
C GLU A 110 -7.72 -12.38 -24.72
N ILE A 111 -7.08 -11.56 -23.87
CA ILE A 111 -6.36 -10.35 -24.28
C ILE A 111 -4.95 -10.77 -24.73
N LYS A 112 -4.50 -10.23 -25.86
CA LYS A 112 -3.16 -10.51 -26.35
C LYS A 112 -2.14 -9.85 -25.44
N LYS A 113 -1.00 -10.49 -25.23
CA LYS A 113 0.09 -9.93 -24.41
C LYS A 113 0.57 -8.56 -24.94
N ASP A 114 0.46 -8.31 -26.24
CA ASP A 114 0.84 -7.04 -26.87
C ASP A 114 -0.06 -5.86 -26.46
N ASP A 115 -1.26 -6.14 -25.93
CA ASP A 115 -2.16 -5.12 -25.39
C ASP A 115 -1.78 -4.72 -23.94
N LEU A 116 -0.84 -5.43 -23.31
CA LEU A 116 -0.28 -5.07 -22.01
C LEU A 116 0.72 -3.93 -22.17
N ILE A 117 0.33 -2.74 -21.71
CA ILE A 117 1.20 -1.57 -21.67
C ILE A 117 1.85 -1.49 -20.29
N GLN A 118 3.17 -1.58 -20.23
CA GLN A 118 3.94 -1.35 -19.01
C GLN A 118 4.51 0.07 -19.01
N LEU A 119 4.17 0.86 -17.99
CA LEU A 119 4.73 2.19 -17.79
C LEU A 119 6.01 2.07 -16.95
N GLU A 120 7.17 2.22 -17.59
CA GLU A 120 8.48 2.03 -16.93
C GLU A 120 9.06 3.31 -16.32
N VAL A 121 8.55 4.47 -16.75
CA VAL A 121 9.01 5.78 -16.30
C VAL A 121 8.00 6.34 -15.32
N SER A 122 8.44 6.54 -14.08
CA SER A 122 7.66 7.30 -13.09
C SER A 122 8.19 8.74 -13.03
N PHE A 123 7.26 9.69 -13.11
CA PHE A 123 7.52 11.11 -12.94
C PHE A 123 7.13 11.62 -11.54
N ARG A 124 6.56 10.74 -10.71
CA ARG A 124 6.09 11.05 -9.35
C ARG A 124 7.28 11.30 -8.42
N CYS A 125 8.09 10.25 -8.25
CA CYS A 125 9.23 10.28 -7.35
C CYS A 125 10.50 10.76 -8.06
N THR A 126 11.43 11.34 -7.29
CA THR A 126 12.76 11.67 -7.80
C THR A 126 13.58 10.42 -8.12
N VAL A 127 14.56 10.56 -9.03
CA VAL A 127 15.46 9.48 -9.46
C VAL A 127 16.13 8.75 -8.29
N PRO A 128 16.66 9.41 -7.24
CA PRO A 128 17.21 8.73 -6.08
C PRO A 128 16.22 7.80 -5.37
N ILE A 129 14.98 8.27 -5.14
CA ILE A 129 13.92 7.50 -4.48
C ILE A 129 13.53 6.30 -5.32
N MET A 130 13.31 6.50 -6.62
CA MET A 130 12.92 5.40 -7.50
C MET A 130 14.03 4.35 -7.67
N ASN A 131 15.31 4.77 -7.68
CA ASN A 131 16.43 3.83 -7.69
C ASN A 131 16.49 2.98 -6.42
N LEU A 132 16.17 3.56 -5.25
CA LEU A 132 16.03 2.78 -4.02
C LEU A 132 14.85 1.80 -4.12
N ALA A 133 13.70 2.26 -4.62
CA ALA A 133 12.52 1.41 -4.80
C ALA A 133 12.82 0.19 -5.69
N ARG A 134 13.53 0.38 -6.82
CA ARG A 134 13.99 -0.72 -7.68
C ARG A 134 14.90 -1.70 -6.95
N LYS A 135 15.84 -1.21 -6.15
CA LYS A 135 16.72 -2.08 -5.34
C LYS A 135 15.93 -2.89 -4.32
N ILE A 136 14.91 -2.31 -3.70
CA ILE A 136 13.99 -3.02 -2.77
C ILE A 136 13.22 -4.13 -3.50
N GLU A 137 12.81 -3.92 -4.75
CA GLU A 137 12.20 -4.96 -5.60
C GLU A 137 13.20 -6.05 -6.03
N GLY A 138 14.51 -5.85 -5.81
CA GLY A 138 15.56 -6.75 -6.29
C GLY A 138 16.03 -6.46 -7.72
N ARG A 139 15.67 -5.31 -8.29
CA ARG A 139 16.18 -4.84 -9.58
C ARG A 139 17.48 -4.07 -9.37
N ASN A 140 18.47 -4.32 -10.22
CA ASN A 140 19.80 -3.70 -10.13
C ASN A 140 20.06 -2.65 -11.21
N ASP A 141 19.15 -2.51 -12.19
CA ASP A 141 19.27 -1.54 -13.25
C ASP A 141 18.80 -0.14 -12.79
N PRO A 142 19.64 0.89 -12.95
CA PRO A 142 19.26 2.25 -12.60
C PRO A 142 18.21 2.78 -13.58
N ILE A 143 17.42 3.74 -13.12
CA ILE A 143 16.42 4.38 -13.96
C ILE A 143 17.11 5.28 -14.97
N PRO A 144 16.78 5.16 -16.28
CA PRO A 144 17.47 5.90 -17.33
C PRO A 144 17.10 7.38 -17.36
N PHE A 145 15.87 7.72 -16.94
CA PHE A 145 15.34 9.08 -16.99
C PHE A 145 14.31 9.31 -15.89
N GLY A 146 14.29 10.50 -15.31
CA GLY A 146 13.32 10.88 -14.29
C GLY A 146 13.60 12.25 -13.71
N ARG A 147 12.79 12.64 -12.72
CA ARG A 147 12.92 13.93 -12.04
C ARG A 147 14.16 13.96 -11.14
N PRO A 148 15.09 14.92 -11.29
CA PRO A 148 16.22 15.04 -10.37
C PRO A 148 15.73 15.42 -8.97
N GLY A 149 16.49 15.04 -7.95
CA GLY A 149 16.13 15.33 -6.55
C GLY A 149 17.29 15.11 -5.60
N ASN A 150 17.02 15.33 -4.32
CA ASN A 150 18.00 15.17 -3.26
C ASN A 150 18.36 13.68 -3.06
N ALA A 151 19.57 13.43 -2.60
CA ALA A 151 19.94 12.10 -2.15
C ALA A 151 19.09 11.69 -0.94
N ILE A 152 18.82 10.39 -0.82
CA ILE A 152 18.09 9.83 0.32
C ILE A 152 18.91 10.05 1.59
N THR A 153 18.29 10.60 2.63
CA THR A 153 18.94 10.80 3.92
C THR A 153 18.79 9.53 4.74
N TRP A 154 19.89 9.01 5.25
CA TRP A 154 19.91 7.85 6.14
C TRP A 154 20.45 8.28 7.49
N HIS A 155 19.69 8.03 8.56
CA HIS A 155 20.13 8.35 9.91
C HIS A 155 19.95 7.16 10.85
N ARG A 156 21.05 6.67 11.41
CA ARG A 156 21.00 5.65 12.46
C ARG A 156 21.21 6.34 13.80
N ALA A 157 20.13 6.49 14.54
CA ALA A 157 20.15 7.24 15.79
C ALA A 157 20.91 6.48 16.89
N THR A 158 21.71 7.21 17.68
CA THR A 158 22.48 6.62 18.80
C THR A 158 21.62 6.38 20.04
N ASP A 159 20.62 7.24 20.25
CA ASP A 159 19.67 7.19 21.36
C ASP A 159 18.35 7.87 20.97
N GLN A 160 17.43 8.00 21.93
CA GLN A 160 16.11 8.58 21.70
C GLN A 160 16.15 10.10 21.47
N ASN A 161 17.10 10.83 22.07
CA ASN A 161 17.20 12.27 21.88
C ASN A 161 17.70 12.57 20.46
N ASP A 162 18.78 11.91 20.02
CA ASP A 162 19.30 12.04 18.65
C ASP A 162 18.23 11.67 17.60
N TYR A 163 17.45 10.61 17.87
CA TYR A 163 16.34 10.19 17.02
C TYR A 163 15.28 11.29 16.85
N LEU A 164 14.80 11.87 17.96
CA LEU A 164 13.76 12.89 17.93
C LEU A 164 14.27 14.24 17.43
N GLU A 165 15.46 14.67 17.85
CA GLU A 165 16.09 15.92 17.37
C GLU A 165 16.31 15.89 15.86
N THR A 166 16.76 14.75 15.31
CA THR A 166 16.95 14.60 13.88
C THR A 166 15.63 14.68 13.12
N LEU A 167 14.57 14.02 13.60
CA LEU A 167 13.24 14.09 12.99
C LEU A 167 12.65 15.51 13.04
N ALA A 168 12.72 16.15 14.20
CA ALA A 168 12.24 17.51 14.39
C ALA A 168 12.99 18.50 13.49
N SER A 169 14.33 18.45 13.49
CA SER A 169 15.18 19.30 12.66
C SER A 169 14.93 19.07 11.17
N TRP A 170 14.86 17.81 10.72
CA TRP A 170 14.60 17.49 9.31
C TRP A 170 13.25 18.05 8.86
N THR A 171 12.20 17.84 9.66
CA THR A 171 10.84 18.30 9.37
C THR A 171 10.76 19.83 9.37
N GLU A 172 11.30 20.50 10.38
CA GLU A 172 11.29 21.97 10.45
C GLU A 172 12.10 22.59 9.31
N ASN A 173 13.23 22.00 8.91
CA ASN A 173 14.04 22.51 7.81
C ASN A 173 13.31 22.43 6.46
N LEU A 174 12.48 21.41 6.26
CA LEU A 174 11.62 21.31 5.06
C LEU A 174 10.53 22.37 5.09
N LEU A 175 9.78 22.49 6.19
CA LEU A 175 8.69 23.45 6.32
C LEU A 175 9.17 24.91 6.35
N LYS A 176 10.39 25.19 6.84
CA LYS A 176 11.02 26.52 6.76
C LYS A 176 11.36 26.92 5.33
N LYS A 177 11.74 25.95 4.48
CA LYS A 177 12.03 26.20 3.05
C LYS A 177 10.76 26.36 2.24
N ASP A 178 9.76 25.53 2.55
CA ASP A 178 8.47 25.57 1.89
C ASP A 178 7.35 25.21 2.90
N PRO A 179 6.60 26.21 3.39
CA PRO A 179 5.54 26.00 4.37
C PRO A 179 4.32 25.29 3.79
N TYR A 180 4.27 25.08 2.47
CA TYR A 180 3.19 24.37 1.80
C TYR A 180 3.46 22.86 1.66
N LYS A 181 4.64 22.37 2.05
CA LYS A 181 4.96 20.94 1.99
C LYS A 181 4.09 20.13 2.95
N LEU A 182 3.63 18.98 2.46
CA LEU A 182 3.04 17.91 3.25
C LEU A 182 4.11 16.85 3.54
N VAL A 183 4.45 16.70 4.83
CA VAL A 183 5.50 15.79 5.31
C VAL A 183 4.87 14.63 6.06
N ALA A 184 5.11 13.39 5.60
CA ALA A 184 4.61 12.18 6.25
C ALA A 184 5.69 11.42 7.03
N LEU A 185 5.41 11.10 8.29
CA LEU A 185 6.20 10.22 9.12
C LEU A 185 5.49 8.86 9.17
N ILE A 186 6.08 7.85 8.52
CA ILE A 186 5.44 6.58 8.24
C ILE A 186 6.02 5.49 9.13
N CYS A 187 5.22 5.04 10.10
CA CYS A 187 5.54 3.95 11.02
C CYS A 187 5.06 2.59 10.49
N ARG A 188 5.54 1.50 11.10
CA ARG A 188 5.00 0.16 10.82
C ARG A 188 3.61 -0.01 11.44
N TYR A 189 3.45 0.40 12.70
CA TYR A 189 2.25 0.14 13.49
C TYR A 189 1.53 1.43 13.94
N PRO A 190 0.19 1.42 14.07
CA PRO A 190 -0.57 2.58 14.53
C PRO A 190 -0.13 3.12 15.89
N ARG A 191 0.22 2.22 16.83
CA ARG A 191 0.68 2.61 18.16
C ARG A 191 1.96 3.46 18.12
N GLN A 192 2.92 3.07 17.28
CA GLN A 192 4.16 3.83 17.09
C GLN A 192 3.88 5.22 16.50
N ALA A 193 2.89 5.33 15.61
CA ALA A 193 2.47 6.62 15.05
C ALA A 193 1.88 7.54 16.12
N MET A 194 1.07 7.01 17.05
CA MET A 194 0.51 7.79 18.16
C MET A 194 1.60 8.25 19.14
N GLU A 195 2.51 7.35 19.54
CA GLU A 195 3.63 7.66 20.44
C GLU A 195 4.55 8.73 19.82
N LEU A 196 4.93 8.57 18.55
CA LEU A 196 5.79 9.52 17.84
C LEU A 196 5.13 10.90 17.69
N LYS A 197 3.81 10.94 17.50
CA LYS A 197 3.06 12.20 17.38
C LYS A 197 3.15 12.99 18.69
N GLU A 198 2.90 12.36 19.83
CA GLU A 198 3.01 13.01 21.16
C GLU A 198 4.42 13.54 21.43
N GLU A 199 5.45 12.77 21.08
CA GLU A 199 6.86 13.17 21.27
C GLU A 199 7.25 14.36 20.38
N LEU A 200 6.83 14.37 19.11
CA LEU A 200 7.17 15.44 18.18
C LEU A 200 6.38 16.73 18.40
N GLU A 201 5.11 16.65 18.81
CA GLU A 201 4.31 17.84 19.16
C GLU A 201 4.97 18.67 20.26
N ALA A 202 5.74 18.04 21.15
CA ALA A 202 6.48 18.74 22.19
C ALA A 202 7.76 19.44 21.67
N MET A 203 8.23 19.11 20.46
CA MET A 203 9.53 19.54 19.93
C MET A 203 9.43 20.47 18.72
N ILE A 204 8.39 20.32 17.89
CA ILE A 204 8.22 21.15 16.70
C ILE A 204 7.15 22.22 16.90
N SER A 205 7.34 23.34 16.21
CA SER A 205 6.42 24.49 16.23
C SER A 205 5.13 24.29 15.43
N HIS A 206 5.02 23.21 14.67
CA HIS A 206 3.91 22.94 13.75
C HIS A 206 2.99 21.85 14.32
N GLU A 207 1.71 21.90 13.98
CA GLU A 207 0.77 20.84 14.35
C GLU A 207 1.17 19.51 13.68
N VAL A 208 1.21 18.45 14.48
CA VAL A 208 1.45 17.08 14.01
C VAL A 208 0.11 16.34 14.01
N ARG A 209 -0.38 16.00 12.81
CA ARG A 209 -1.67 15.33 12.67
C ARG A 209 -1.48 13.82 12.62
N VAL A 210 -2.46 13.05 13.11
CA VAL A 210 -2.49 11.60 12.89
C VAL A 210 -3.29 11.32 11.63
N GLY A 211 -2.66 10.70 10.65
CA GLY A 211 -3.30 10.34 9.39
C GLY A 211 -4.08 9.04 9.51
N HIS A 212 -5.41 9.12 9.47
CA HIS A 212 -6.29 7.98 9.26
C HIS A 212 -6.89 8.04 7.85
N ARG A 213 -7.00 6.90 7.16
CA ARG A 213 -7.42 6.82 5.75
C ARG A 213 -8.76 7.54 5.47
N ASP A 214 -9.69 7.50 6.42
CA ASP A 214 -11.03 8.10 6.28
C ASP A 214 -11.09 9.59 6.69
N GLN A 215 -10.01 10.15 7.26
CA GLN A 215 -9.95 11.53 7.77
C GLN A 215 -8.65 12.24 7.34
N PHE A 216 -8.08 11.82 6.22
CA PHE A 216 -6.80 12.35 5.78
C PHE A 216 -6.98 13.79 5.24
N SER A 217 -6.31 14.76 5.87
CA SER A 217 -6.21 16.14 5.36
C SER A 217 -4.94 16.27 4.53
N PHE A 218 -5.08 16.80 3.32
CA PHE A 218 -3.94 17.13 2.45
C PHE A 218 -3.46 18.57 2.64
N GLU A 219 -3.93 19.26 3.69
CA GLU A 219 -3.39 20.58 4.02
C GLU A 219 -1.91 20.47 4.39
N PRO A 220 -1.09 21.49 4.09
CA PRO A 220 0.33 21.51 4.45
C PRO A 220 0.62 21.19 5.91
N GLY A 221 1.83 20.69 6.18
CA GLY A 221 2.31 20.40 7.54
C GLY A 221 2.71 18.93 7.72
N VAL A 222 2.67 18.48 8.98
CA VAL A 222 3.20 17.16 9.38
C VAL A 222 2.07 16.19 9.63
N ILE A 223 2.22 14.97 9.11
CA ILE A 223 1.29 13.87 9.36
C ILE A 223 2.05 12.61 9.78
N VAL A 224 1.59 11.95 10.83
CA VAL A 224 2.12 10.67 11.30
C VAL A 224 1.09 9.59 11.03
N SER A 225 1.49 8.52 10.37
CA SER A 225 0.58 7.42 10.03
C SER A 225 1.33 6.10 9.98
N ASN A 226 0.64 5.03 9.61
CA ASN A 226 1.25 3.73 9.40
C ASN A 226 1.21 3.30 7.93
N ILE A 227 2.09 2.36 7.57
CA ILE A 227 2.33 1.92 6.19
C ILE A 227 1.07 1.47 5.42
N HIS A 228 0.04 0.96 6.10
CA HIS A 228 -1.19 0.52 5.43
C HIS A 228 -2.15 1.66 5.12
N GLN A 229 -2.12 2.73 5.90
CA GLN A 229 -3.01 3.88 5.73
C GLN A 229 -2.54 4.86 4.67
N VAL A 230 -1.23 4.86 4.38
CA VAL A 230 -0.61 5.73 3.37
C VAL A 230 -0.70 5.18 1.95
N LYS A 231 -1.14 3.93 1.75
CA LYS A 231 -1.27 3.35 0.41
C LYS A 231 -2.28 4.16 -0.41
N GLY A 232 -1.87 4.56 -1.61
CA GLY A 232 -2.66 5.40 -2.51
C GLY A 232 -2.60 6.90 -2.20
N LEU A 233 -1.84 7.31 -1.18
CA LEU A 233 -1.55 8.71 -0.87
C LEU A 233 -0.18 9.12 -1.43
N GLU A 234 0.10 10.42 -1.47
CA GLU A 234 1.34 11.01 -1.96
C GLU A 234 1.73 12.18 -1.05
N PHE A 235 3.04 12.37 -0.85
CA PHE A 235 3.59 13.38 0.06
C PHE A 235 4.83 14.02 -0.55
N ASP A 236 5.01 15.32 -0.37
CA ASP A 236 6.21 16.03 -0.81
C ASP A 236 7.47 15.43 -0.18
N ALA A 237 7.38 15.05 1.10
CA ALA A 237 8.46 14.43 1.83
C ALA A 237 7.97 13.29 2.74
N VAL A 238 8.79 12.25 2.90
CA VAL A 238 8.52 11.12 3.78
C VAL A 238 9.70 10.82 4.68
N ALA A 239 9.44 10.61 5.98
CA ALA A 239 10.35 9.89 6.85
C ALA A 239 9.81 8.47 7.10
N LEU A 240 10.60 7.47 6.73
CA LEU A 240 10.29 6.08 7.04
C LEU A 240 10.91 5.72 8.39
N ILE A 241 10.04 5.34 9.33
CA ILE A 241 10.37 5.21 10.74
C ILE A 241 10.69 3.77 11.13
N GLU A 242 11.85 3.59 11.75
CA GLU A 242 12.35 2.33 12.32
C GLU A 242 12.23 1.11 11.37
N PRO A 243 12.64 1.21 10.08
CA PRO A 243 12.50 0.08 9.16
C PRO A 243 13.62 -0.95 9.37
N SER A 244 13.54 -1.63 10.51
CA SER A 244 14.48 -2.64 11.00
C SER A 244 14.14 -4.04 10.52
N GLU A 245 15.06 -4.99 10.68
CA GLU A 245 14.84 -6.41 10.37
C GLU A 245 13.71 -7.03 11.23
N GLU A 246 13.47 -6.50 12.43
CA GLU A 246 12.38 -6.95 13.30
C GLU A 246 11.00 -6.51 12.75
N SER A 247 10.89 -5.27 12.28
CA SER A 247 9.64 -4.72 11.75
C SER A 247 9.36 -5.14 10.31
N TYR A 248 10.42 -5.33 9.52
CA TYR A 248 10.38 -5.69 8.11
C TYR A 248 11.39 -6.81 7.80
N PRO A 249 11.12 -8.08 8.17
CA PRO A 249 12.04 -9.18 7.91
C PRO A 249 12.29 -9.41 6.41
N GLY A 250 13.56 -9.41 5.98
CA GLY A 250 13.92 -9.48 4.56
C GLY A 250 13.61 -10.82 3.86
N LYS A 251 13.31 -11.86 4.65
CA LYS A 251 12.83 -13.16 4.16
C LYS A 251 11.35 -13.14 3.76
N GLN A 252 10.58 -12.16 4.23
CA GLN A 252 9.16 -12.04 3.92
C GLN A 252 8.99 -11.10 2.72
N SER A 253 8.35 -11.59 1.65
CA SER A 253 8.04 -10.76 0.48
C SER A 253 7.19 -9.54 0.85
N GLU A 254 6.29 -9.70 1.82
CA GLU A 254 5.46 -8.63 2.37
C GLU A 254 6.26 -7.42 2.86
N SER A 255 7.40 -7.67 3.51
CA SER A 255 8.26 -6.60 4.00
C SER A 255 8.84 -5.76 2.86
N ARG A 256 9.18 -6.40 1.73
CA ARG A 256 9.66 -5.68 0.53
C ARG A 256 8.57 -4.79 -0.05
N ASN A 257 7.37 -5.32 -0.22
CA ASN A 257 6.25 -4.57 -0.76
C ASN A 257 5.89 -3.38 0.13
N MET A 258 5.91 -3.56 1.45
CA MET A 258 5.64 -2.47 2.38
C MET A 258 6.71 -1.38 2.33
N LEU A 259 7.99 -1.75 2.32
CA LEU A 259 9.07 -0.78 2.19
C LEU A 259 9.03 -0.08 0.82
N TYR A 260 8.71 -0.81 -0.25
CA TYR A 260 8.49 -0.24 -1.59
C TYR A 260 7.34 0.78 -1.56
N VAL A 261 6.19 0.44 -0.97
CA VAL A 261 5.08 1.39 -0.82
C VAL A 261 5.53 2.62 -0.05
N GLY A 262 6.19 2.45 1.10
CA GLY A 262 6.62 3.54 1.98
C GLY A 262 7.56 4.52 1.29
N VAL A 263 8.60 4.02 0.60
CA VAL A 263 9.55 4.90 -0.11
C VAL A 263 8.90 5.59 -1.30
N THR A 264 7.97 4.91 -2.01
CA THR A 264 7.30 5.48 -3.20
C THR A 264 6.14 6.42 -2.86
N ARG A 265 5.84 6.63 -1.57
CA ARG A 265 4.93 7.71 -1.15
C ARG A 265 5.60 9.09 -1.19
N ALA A 266 6.93 9.13 -1.23
CA ALA A 266 7.71 10.36 -1.26
C ALA A 266 7.88 10.88 -2.69
N GLU A 267 7.52 12.13 -2.91
CA GLU A 267 7.77 12.81 -4.18
C GLU A 267 9.22 13.31 -4.23
N ASP A 268 9.64 14.18 -3.29
CA ASP A 268 10.92 14.87 -3.34
C ASP A 268 11.97 14.29 -2.39
N ASP A 269 11.64 14.26 -1.10
CA ASP A 269 12.58 14.11 0.00
C ASP A 269 12.25 12.84 0.79
N LEU A 270 13.25 11.97 0.97
CA LEU A 270 13.11 10.74 1.74
C LEU A 270 14.17 10.68 2.85
N LEU A 271 13.69 10.55 4.09
CA LEU A 271 14.49 10.21 5.26
C LEU A 271 14.20 8.75 5.64
N VAL A 272 15.25 7.97 5.88
CA VAL A 272 15.15 6.66 6.51
C VAL A 272 15.87 6.74 7.85
N ILE A 273 15.13 6.56 8.94
CA ILE A 273 15.65 6.73 10.29
C ILE A 273 15.24 5.60 11.22
N GLY A 274 16.15 5.20 12.11
CA GLY A 274 15.87 4.23 13.16
C GLY A 274 17.04 4.09 14.12
N ARG A 275 16.79 3.50 15.29
CA ARG A 275 17.83 3.23 16.30
C ARG A 275 18.54 1.90 16.02
N ASN A 276 17.80 0.95 15.48
CA ASN A 276 18.32 -0.38 15.13
C ASN A 276 18.95 -0.41 13.73
N SER A 277 19.67 -1.50 13.44
CA SER A 277 20.11 -1.76 12.07
C SER A 277 18.90 -1.86 11.13
N PHE A 278 19.00 -1.21 9.97
CA PHE A 278 17.96 -1.27 8.96
C PHE A 278 17.78 -2.68 8.40
N SER A 279 16.57 -2.97 7.94
CA SER A 279 16.19 -4.23 7.32
C SER A 279 17.14 -4.61 6.18
N THR A 280 17.40 -5.90 6.05
CA THR A 280 18.15 -6.50 4.94
C THR A 280 17.43 -6.40 3.58
N VAL A 281 16.18 -5.92 3.56
CA VAL A 281 15.50 -5.51 2.33
C VAL A 281 16.22 -4.32 1.68
N PHE A 282 16.76 -3.40 2.48
CA PHE A 282 17.52 -2.30 1.92
C PHE A 282 18.86 -2.80 1.38
N PRO A 283 19.29 -2.27 0.22
CA PRO A 283 20.60 -2.58 -0.32
C PRO A 283 21.69 -2.13 0.66
N ARG A 284 22.72 -2.96 0.81
CA ARG A 284 23.94 -2.60 1.57
C ARG A 284 24.79 -1.58 0.84
#